data_AF-A0A7X1INJ2-F1
#
_entry.id   AF-A0A7X1INJ2-F1
#
_cell.length_a   1.000
_cell.length_b   1.000
_cell.length_c   1.000
_cell.angle_alpha   90.00
_cell.angle_beta   90.00
_cell.angle_gamma   90.00
#
_symmetry.space_group_name_H-M   'P 1'
#
loop_
_entity.id
_entity.type
_entity.pdbx_description
1 polymer ?
#
loop_
_entity_poly.entity_id
_entity_poly.type
_entity_poly.pdbx_seq_one_letter_code
_entity_poly.pdbx_strand_id
1 'polypeptide(L)'
;MHRRTAFRHRLVRGLLCGVLALLPAFAGGVAAASPANARTVARACGADTTALGRPDRPVAGSLVSAVRADGRTEQFQQFYDTSTMGGLPFVWHRSQDEPGGAYGDWERVSATPVGPKLYEVDAVENSAGGLEVFFSSYGGFCHTVLRTPDDPWPPAESFELAPPPYHGGLTLFKDRAGRLHAFAASRSTGAAMEVRSQDATADDRWGAVRATGPVPESNVGLSAPSSVTQLPDGRLRLVAREWNRDRFWTVTERDPLLAWGPWRLCADASCS
;
A
#
# COMPACT_ATOMS: atom_id res chain seq x y z
N MET A 1 -34.66 53.56 33.92
CA MET A 1 -34.26 54.87 34.50
C MET A 1 -33.60 54.60 35.86
N HIS A 2 -32.47 55.29 36.17
CA HIS A 2 -31.55 55.17 37.33
C HIS A 2 -30.29 54.33 37.05
N ARG A 3 -29.24 54.95 36.46
CA ARG A 3 -28.06 55.64 37.09
C ARG A 3 -27.10 54.65 37.77
N ARG A 4 -26.02 54.23 37.08
CA ARG A 4 -24.66 54.83 37.01
C ARG A 4 -24.01 55.02 38.38
N THR A 5 -22.91 54.29 38.65
CA THR A 5 -21.56 54.85 38.84
C THR A 5 -20.51 53.75 38.97
N ALA A 6 -19.42 53.91 38.22
CA ALA A 6 -18.17 53.18 38.36
C ALA A 6 -17.22 53.95 39.29
N PHE A 7 -16.34 53.26 40.02
CA PHE A 7 -15.04 53.82 40.39
C PHE A 7 -13.98 52.72 40.49
N ARG A 8 -12.86 52.97 39.81
CA ARG A 8 -11.62 52.18 39.81
C ARG A 8 -10.78 52.52 41.04
N HIS A 9 -9.94 51.58 41.49
CA HIS A 9 -8.47 51.64 41.46
C HIS A 9 -7.75 50.99 42.66
N ARG A 10 -6.71 50.22 42.28
CA ARG A 10 -5.34 50.12 42.84
C ARG A 10 -4.96 48.90 43.70
N LEU A 11 -4.02 48.16 43.08
CA LEU A 11 -3.00 47.23 43.58
C LEU A 11 -2.38 47.58 44.93
N VAL A 12 -2.02 46.55 45.72
CA VAL A 12 -0.71 46.39 46.40
C VAL A 12 -0.35 44.90 46.54
N ARG A 13 0.94 44.59 46.31
CA ARG A 13 1.65 43.30 46.46
C ARG A 13 1.90 42.92 47.92
N GLY A 14 1.97 41.62 48.22
CA GLY A 14 2.59 41.09 49.45
C GLY A 14 2.97 39.60 49.35
N LEU A 15 4.28 39.33 49.34
CA LEU A 15 5.00 38.05 49.56
C LEU A 15 4.67 37.45 50.97
N LEU A 16 4.91 36.20 51.41
CA LEU A 16 5.72 35.02 51.03
C LEU A 16 5.26 33.78 51.87
N CYS A 17 5.87 32.61 51.61
CA CYS A 17 5.87 31.32 52.37
C CYS A 17 4.71 30.37 52.04
N GLY A 18 4.89 29.13 51.55
CA GLY A 18 6.07 28.31 51.35
C GLY A 18 5.67 26.86 51.62
N VAL A 19 5.65 25.99 50.61
CA VAL A 19 5.76 24.52 50.75
C VAL A 19 6.41 24.00 49.47
N LEU A 20 7.64 23.48 49.60
CA LEU A 20 8.28 22.62 48.62
C LEU A 20 7.49 21.30 48.54
N ALA A 21 6.94 20.99 47.38
CA ALA A 21 6.57 19.62 47.01
C ALA A 21 7.42 19.22 45.79
N LEU A 22 8.40 18.36 46.02
CA LEU A 22 9.13 17.64 44.98
C LEU A 22 8.15 16.74 44.23
N LEU A 23 7.88 17.06 42.96
CA LEU A 23 7.25 16.15 42.02
C LEU A 23 8.33 15.59 41.08
N PRO A 24 8.44 14.27 40.90
CA PRO A 24 9.31 13.69 39.88
C PRO A 24 8.74 14.02 38.50
N ALA A 25 9.53 14.72 37.68
CA ALA A 25 9.24 14.94 36.29
C ALA A 25 9.36 13.59 35.55
N PHE A 26 8.22 12.94 35.29
CA PHE A 26 8.16 11.91 34.25
C PHE A 26 8.32 12.59 32.89
N ALA A 27 9.55 12.62 32.39
CA ALA A 27 9.85 12.91 31.00
C ALA A 27 9.36 11.73 30.13
N GLY A 28 8.04 11.61 29.97
CA GLY A 28 7.43 10.78 28.94
C GLY A 28 7.57 11.49 27.61
N GLY A 29 8.72 11.31 26.96
CA GLY A 29 8.91 11.73 25.58
C GLY A 29 7.95 10.97 24.68
N VAL A 30 6.81 11.59 24.33
CA VAL A 30 6.12 11.25 23.09
C VAL A 30 7.10 11.55 21.97
N ALA A 31 7.76 10.50 21.47
CA ALA A 31 8.55 10.56 20.25
C ALA A 31 7.61 10.96 19.12
N ALA A 32 7.53 12.26 18.84
CA ALA A 32 6.91 12.77 17.64
C ALA A 32 7.60 12.09 16.47
N ALA A 33 6.84 11.31 15.68
CA ALA A 33 7.35 10.73 14.45
C ALA A 33 7.97 11.85 13.60
N SER A 34 9.25 11.72 13.26
CA SER A 34 9.97 12.74 12.51
C SER A 34 9.23 13.12 11.22
N PRO A 35 9.04 14.41 10.91
CA PRO A 35 8.34 14.88 9.71
C PRO A 35 9.02 14.49 8.38
N ALA A 36 10.25 13.94 8.46
CA ALA A 36 10.95 13.38 7.32
C ALA A 36 10.25 12.14 6.73
N ASN A 37 9.65 11.28 7.57
CA ASN A 37 8.95 10.09 7.08
C ASN A 37 7.63 10.45 6.39
N ALA A 38 6.87 11.42 6.93
CA ALA A 38 5.63 11.89 6.31
C ALA A 38 5.87 12.61 4.96
N ARG A 39 6.95 13.41 4.83
CA ARG A 39 7.33 14.05 3.55
C ARG A 39 7.81 13.07 2.48
N THR A 40 8.34 11.92 2.87
CA THR A 40 8.81 10.91 1.92
C THR A 40 7.63 10.09 1.39
N VAL A 41 6.65 9.80 2.24
CA VAL A 41 5.40 9.12 1.84
C VAL A 41 4.49 10.03 1.02
N ALA A 42 4.40 11.34 1.34
CA ALA A 42 3.64 12.31 0.54
C ALA A 42 4.24 12.59 -0.86
N ARG A 43 5.48 12.15 -1.11
CA ARG A 43 6.12 12.18 -2.43
C ARG A 43 5.95 10.86 -3.18
N ALA A 44 5.68 9.76 -2.47
CA ALA A 44 5.25 8.53 -3.12
C ALA A 44 3.90 8.82 -3.80
N CYS A 45 3.80 8.44 -5.07
CA CYS A 45 2.64 8.67 -5.92
C CYS A 45 2.47 10.06 -6.55
N GLY A 46 3.41 10.99 -6.34
CA GLY A 46 3.39 12.27 -7.03
C GLY A 46 3.61 12.15 -8.54
N ALA A 47 2.88 12.94 -9.33
CA ALA A 47 3.06 13.03 -10.77
C ALA A 47 4.39 13.72 -11.14
N ASP A 48 5.09 13.19 -12.14
CA ASP A 48 6.18 13.86 -12.83
C ASP A 48 5.59 14.84 -13.85
N THR A 49 5.62 16.13 -13.52
CA THR A 49 5.09 17.20 -14.38
C THR A 49 5.92 17.42 -15.65
N THR A 50 7.08 16.78 -15.79
CA THR A 50 7.94 16.85 -16.98
C THR A 50 7.69 15.72 -17.97
N ALA A 51 6.93 14.69 -17.58
CA ALA A 51 6.59 13.55 -18.42
C ALA A 51 5.52 13.93 -19.46
N LEU A 52 5.92 13.97 -20.74
CA LEU A 52 5.04 14.34 -21.84
C LEU A 52 4.02 13.25 -22.21
N GLY A 53 4.18 12.04 -21.69
CA GLY A 53 3.28 10.93 -21.95
C GLY A 53 3.51 10.36 -23.33
N ARG A 54 4.76 10.05 -23.66
CA ARG A 54 5.13 9.38 -24.92
C ARG A 54 5.79 8.05 -24.59
N PRO A 55 5.19 6.90 -24.93
CA PRO A 55 5.81 5.62 -24.67
C PRO A 55 7.00 5.48 -25.63
N ASP A 56 8.19 5.27 -25.09
CA ASP A 56 9.40 4.99 -25.89
C ASP A 56 9.75 3.51 -25.84
N ARG A 57 10.60 3.12 -24.89
CA ARG A 57 11.07 1.75 -24.76
C ARG A 57 10.33 1.00 -23.65
N PRO A 58 9.80 -0.21 -23.89
CA PRO A 58 9.21 -1.03 -22.84
C PRO A 58 10.28 -1.54 -21.86
N VAL A 59 9.91 -1.64 -20.59
CA VAL A 59 10.70 -2.35 -19.57
C VAL A 59 10.50 -3.84 -19.76
N ALA A 60 11.57 -4.57 -20.08
CA ALA A 60 11.53 -6.00 -20.32
C ALA A 60 10.93 -6.76 -19.12
N GLY A 61 10.01 -7.70 -19.40
CA GLY A 61 9.39 -8.54 -18.38
C GLY A 61 8.37 -7.86 -17.47
N SER A 62 7.92 -6.63 -17.78
CA SER A 62 6.92 -5.92 -16.98
C SER A 62 5.49 -5.97 -17.53
N LEU A 63 5.26 -6.73 -18.60
CA LEU A 63 3.91 -6.96 -19.11
C LEU A 63 3.13 -7.79 -18.09
N VAL A 64 2.04 -7.24 -17.59
CA VAL A 64 1.05 -7.96 -16.79
C VAL A 64 -0.30 -7.92 -17.47
N SER A 65 -1.18 -8.87 -17.15
CA SER A 65 -2.49 -8.99 -17.76
C SER A 65 -3.56 -9.20 -16.69
N ALA A 66 -4.69 -8.52 -16.84
CA ALA A 66 -5.87 -8.71 -16.00
C ALA A 66 -7.01 -9.24 -16.85
N VAL A 67 -7.58 -10.38 -16.47
CA VAL A 67 -8.75 -10.93 -17.16
C VAL A 67 -10.01 -10.29 -16.59
N ARG A 68 -10.87 -9.83 -17.49
CA ARG A 68 -12.17 -9.24 -17.20
C ARG A 68 -13.24 -10.32 -17.13
N ALA A 69 -14.33 -10.06 -16.42
CA ALA A 69 -15.46 -10.97 -16.25
C ALA A 69 -16.17 -11.27 -17.58
N ASP A 70 -16.10 -10.36 -18.55
CA ASP A 70 -16.61 -10.54 -19.91
C ASP A 70 -15.68 -11.39 -20.80
N GLY A 71 -14.52 -11.81 -20.29
CA GLY A 71 -13.53 -12.61 -21.01
C GLY A 71 -12.50 -11.81 -21.78
N ARG A 72 -12.61 -10.47 -21.84
CA ARG A 72 -11.55 -9.62 -22.38
C ARG A 72 -10.32 -9.65 -21.45
N THR A 73 -9.16 -9.36 -22.01
CA THR A 73 -7.92 -9.23 -21.24
C THR A 73 -7.38 -7.83 -21.37
N GLU A 74 -7.10 -7.18 -20.25
CA GLU A 74 -6.43 -5.89 -20.18
C GLU A 74 -4.92 -6.13 -20.07
N GLN A 75 -4.12 -5.29 -20.73
CA GLN A 75 -2.66 -5.37 -20.65
C GLN A 75 -2.09 -4.11 -20.04
N PHE A 76 -1.11 -4.32 -19.16
CA PHE A 76 -0.33 -3.26 -18.55
C PHE A 76 1.14 -3.48 -18.78
N GLN A 77 1.86 -2.42 -19.11
CA GLN A 77 3.28 -2.49 -19.44
C GLN A 77 3.95 -1.20 -18.99
N GLN A 78 5.16 -1.33 -18.47
CA GLN A 78 5.95 -0.14 -18.14
C GLN A 78 6.72 0.32 -19.38
N PHE A 79 6.68 1.62 -19.67
CA PHE A 79 7.50 2.25 -20.71
C PHE A 79 8.28 3.42 -20.13
N TYR A 80 9.51 3.60 -20.62
CA TYR A 80 10.26 4.83 -20.36
C TYR A 80 9.64 6.00 -21.13
N ASP A 81 9.69 7.20 -20.53
CA ASP A 81 9.41 8.46 -21.20
C ASP A 81 10.71 9.27 -21.28
N THR A 82 11.22 9.45 -22.49
CA THR A 82 12.49 10.14 -22.78
C THR A 82 12.43 11.64 -22.54
N SER A 83 11.24 12.22 -22.31
CA SER A 83 11.13 13.63 -21.93
C SER A 83 11.54 13.87 -20.48
N THR A 84 11.62 12.82 -19.66
CA THR A 84 11.92 12.92 -18.23
C THR A 84 13.43 12.81 -17.99
N MET A 85 13.96 13.67 -17.11
CA MET A 85 15.35 13.55 -16.66
C MET A 85 15.55 12.42 -15.63
N GLY A 86 14.44 11.90 -15.08
CA GLY A 86 14.46 10.89 -14.02
C GLY A 86 14.78 9.48 -14.48
N GLY A 87 14.62 9.18 -15.78
CA GLY A 87 14.92 7.86 -16.35
C GLY A 87 14.10 6.73 -15.73
N LEU A 88 12.96 7.03 -15.12
CA LEU A 88 12.03 6.06 -14.56
C LEU A 88 10.90 5.79 -15.55
N PRO A 89 10.37 4.56 -15.59
CA PRO A 89 9.25 4.22 -16.45
C PRO A 89 7.91 4.62 -15.83
N PHE A 90 6.86 4.60 -16.65
CA PHE A 90 5.47 4.88 -16.28
C PHE A 90 4.60 3.69 -16.66
N VAL A 91 3.45 3.54 -16.00
CA VAL A 91 2.48 2.47 -16.32
C VAL A 91 1.62 2.89 -17.51
N TRP A 92 1.53 2.00 -18.48
CA TRP A 92 0.65 2.11 -19.65
C TRP A 92 -0.34 0.96 -19.67
N HIS A 93 -1.49 1.22 -20.25
CA HIS A 93 -2.63 0.32 -20.36
C HIS A 93 -3.07 0.21 -21.83
N ARG A 94 -3.57 -0.95 -22.22
CA ARG A 94 -4.38 -1.11 -23.42
C ARG A 94 -5.40 -2.21 -23.22
N SER A 95 -6.55 -2.06 -23.87
CA SER A 95 -7.65 -2.99 -23.79
C SER A 95 -7.77 -3.86 -25.03
N GLN A 96 -8.28 -5.06 -24.82
CA GLN A 96 -8.78 -5.89 -25.90
C GLN A 96 -10.18 -5.41 -26.34
N ASP A 97 -10.45 -5.40 -27.63
CA ASP A 97 -11.74 -4.94 -28.18
C ASP A 97 -12.88 -5.93 -27.84
N GLU A 98 -12.59 -7.22 -27.94
CA GLU A 98 -13.49 -8.33 -27.64
C GLU A 98 -12.68 -9.54 -27.13
N PRO A 99 -13.29 -10.53 -26.44
CA PRO A 99 -12.55 -11.68 -25.94
C PRO A 99 -11.76 -12.42 -27.05
N GLY A 100 -10.44 -12.45 -26.93
CA GLY A 100 -9.55 -13.05 -27.93
C GLY A 100 -9.25 -12.18 -29.16
N GLY A 101 -9.83 -10.98 -29.25
CA GLY A 101 -9.65 -10.02 -30.33
C GLY A 101 -8.35 -9.21 -30.27
N ALA A 102 -8.29 -8.19 -31.11
CA ALA A 102 -7.18 -7.25 -31.18
C ALA A 102 -7.12 -6.36 -29.92
N TYR A 103 -5.96 -5.73 -29.73
CA TYR A 103 -5.76 -4.72 -28.70
C TYR A 103 -5.74 -3.32 -29.33
N GLY A 104 -6.32 -2.37 -28.63
CA GLY A 104 -6.20 -0.94 -28.94
C GLY A 104 -4.81 -0.39 -28.67
N ASP A 105 -4.71 0.93 -28.83
CA ASP A 105 -3.48 1.68 -28.57
C ASP A 105 -3.13 1.71 -27.08
N TRP A 106 -1.84 1.95 -26.80
CA TRP A 106 -1.37 2.18 -25.44
C TRP A 106 -1.73 3.58 -24.96
N GLU A 107 -2.33 3.65 -23.77
CA GLU A 107 -2.60 4.89 -23.05
C GLU A 107 -1.88 4.93 -21.69
N ARG A 108 -1.57 6.14 -21.21
CA ARG A 108 -0.84 6.30 -19.95
C ARG A 108 -1.82 6.23 -18.77
N VAL A 109 -1.60 5.27 -17.87
CA VAL A 109 -2.40 5.11 -16.64
C VAL A 109 -2.14 6.25 -15.66
N SER A 110 -0.87 6.64 -15.49
CA SER A 110 -0.50 7.70 -14.56
C SER A 110 0.78 8.42 -14.99
N ALA A 111 0.85 9.71 -14.64
CA ALA A 111 2.09 10.50 -14.71
C ALA A 111 3.01 10.24 -13.50
N THR A 112 2.68 9.32 -12.61
CA THR A 112 3.54 8.90 -11.51
C THR A 112 4.57 7.87 -12.01
N PRO A 113 5.88 8.09 -11.77
CA PRO A 113 6.90 7.15 -12.19
C PRO A 113 6.92 5.88 -11.31
N VAL A 114 7.31 4.76 -11.90
CA VAL A 114 7.51 3.47 -11.23
C VAL A 114 8.98 3.36 -10.76
N GLY A 115 9.18 2.93 -9.52
CA GLY A 115 10.49 2.84 -8.87
C GLY A 115 10.93 4.12 -8.16
N PRO A 116 12.22 4.29 -7.82
CA PRO A 116 13.33 3.36 -8.09
C PRO A 116 13.32 2.12 -7.18
N LYS A 117 14.13 1.11 -7.54
CA LYS A 117 14.46 -0.15 -6.81
C LYS A 117 13.43 -1.27 -6.88
N LEU A 118 12.14 -0.94 -6.99
CA LEU A 118 11.08 -1.89 -7.30
C LEU A 118 10.39 -1.39 -8.56
N TYR A 119 10.20 -2.27 -9.55
CA TYR A 119 9.59 -1.95 -10.84
C TYR A 119 8.35 -2.82 -11.03
N GLU A 120 7.46 -2.77 -10.05
CA GLU A 120 6.31 -3.64 -10.01
C GLU A 120 5.04 -2.92 -10.44
N VAL A 121 4.24 -3.64 -11.21
CA VAL A 121 2.87 -3.30 -11.58
C VAL A 121 2.04 -4.56 -11.42
N ASP A 122 0.83 -4.42 -10.88
CA ASP A 122 -0.15 -5.51 -10.83
C ASP A 122 -1.54 -4.91 -11.05
N ALA A 123 -2.47 -5.70 -11.58
CA ALA A 123 -3.80 -5.23 -11.91
C ALA A 123 -4.85 -6.34 -11.77
N VAL A 124 -6.06 -5.95 -11.37
CA VAL A 124 -7.16 -6.89 -11.16
C VAL A 124 -8.51 -6.21 -11.35
N GLU A 125 -9.50 -6.93 -11.87
CA GLU A 125 -10.88 -6.46 -11.85
C GLU A 125 -11.52 -6.69 -10.47
N ASN A 126 -12.01 -5.60 -9.88
CA ASN A 126 -12.73 -5.61 -8.63
C ASN A 126 -14.16 -6.14 -8.78
N SER A 127 -14.92 -6.12 -7.69
CA SER A 127 -16.26 -6.72 -7.65
C SER A 127 -17.31 -5.92 -8.42
N ALA A 128 -17.15 -4.61 -8.59
CA ALA A 128 -18.05 -3.78 -9.39
C ALA A 128 -17.61 -3.63 -10.86
N GLY A 129 -16.60 -4.39 -11.29
CA GLY A 129 -16.08 -4.33 -12.67
C GLY A 129 -15.08 -3.20 -12.91
N GLY A 130 -14.70 -2.44 -11.89
CA GLY A 130 -13.59 -1.49 -11.98
C GLY A 130 -12.25 -2.21 -12.13
N LEU A 131 -11.32 -1.61 -12.87
CA LEU A 131 -9.97 -2.13 -13.06
C LEU A 131 -9.03 -1.45 -12.05
N GLU A 132 -8.61 -2.20 -11.05
CA GLU A 132 -7.67 -1.76 -10.03
C GLU A 132 -6.24 -1.91 -10.54
N VAL A 133 -5.41 -0.87 -10.41
CA VAL A 133 -4.01 -0.90 -10.82
C VAL A 133 -3.12 -0.46 -9.67
N PHE A 134 -2.11 -1.27 -9.38
CA PHE A 134 -1.14 -1.04 -8.33
C PHE A 134 0.25 -0.97 -8.94
N PHE A 135 1.07 -0.04 -8.47
CA PHE A 135 2.45 0.03 -8.92
C PHE A 135 3.36 0.66 -7.88
N SER A 136 4.62 0.23 -7.85
CA SER A 136 5.58 0.71 -6.87
C SER A 136 6.16 2.06 -7.27
N SER A 137 6.15 3.05 -6.38
CA SER A 137 6.79 4.36 -6.58
C SER A 137 7.46 4.84 -5.30
N TYR A 138 8.74 5.21 -5.39
CA TYR A 138 9.57 5.75 -4.31
C TYR A 138 9.44 5.03 -2.94
N GLY A 139 9.34 3.70 -2.97
CA GLY A 139 9.30 2.86 -1.77
C GLY A 139 7.92 2.70 -1.13
N GLY A 140 6.85 3.12 -1.81
CA GLY A 140 5.46 2.79 -1.49
C GLY A 140 4.73 2.23 -2.72
N PHE A 141 3.53 1.69 -2.52
CA PHE A 141 2.61 1.39 -3.61
C PHE A 141 1.65 2.55 -3.86
N CYS A 142 1.42 2.78 -5.14
CA CYS A 142 0.40 3.66 -5.66
C CYS A 142 -0.75 2.85 -6.21
N HIS A 143 -1.92 3.46 -6.22
CA HIS A 143 -3.16 2.83 -6.62
C HIS A 143 -4.00 3.82 -7.43
N THR A 144 -4.63 3.32 -8.49
CA THR A 144 -5.69 4.01 -9.23
C THR A 144 -6.70 2.98 -9.73
N VAL A 145 -7.91 3.45 -10.03
CA VAL A 145 -9.01 2.58 -10.47
C VAL A 145 -9.73 3.18 -11.67
N LEU A 146 -9.78 2.43 -12.76
CA LEU A 146 -10.62 2.76 -13.91
C LEU A 146 -12.01 2.17 -13.68
N ARG A 147 -13.00 3.04 -13.45
CA ARG A 147 -14.38 2.63 -13.14
C ARG A 147 -15.18 2.32 -14.38
N THR A 148 -15.01 3.14 -15.41
CA THR A 148 -15.63 2.98 -16.73
C THR A 148 -14.51 2.91 -17.76
N PRO A 149 -14.50 1.95 -18.71
CA PRO A 149 -13.42 1.80 -19.68
C PRO A 149 -13.07 3.06 -20.49
N ASP A 150 -14.07 3.90 -20.77
CA ASP A 150 -13.90 5.11 -21.58
C ASP A 150 -13.54 6.37 -20.75
N ASP A 151 -13.50 6.25 -19.42
CA ASP A 151 -13.11 7.37 -18.57
C ASP A 151 -11.59 7.56 -18.58
N PRO A 152 -11.09 8.80 -18.41
CA PRO A 152 -9.67 8.99 -18.16
C PRO A 152 -9.27 8.38 -16.82
N TRP A 153 -8.07 7.82 -16.74
CA TRP A 153 -7.51 7.33 -15.49
C TRP A 153 -7.46 8.43 -14.42
N PRO A 154 -8.01 8.18 -13.22
CA PRO A 154 -7.84 9.10 -12.10
C PRO A 154 -6.37 9.21 -11.67
N PRO A 155 -5.96 10.33 -11.06
CA PRO A 155 -4.63 10.45 -10.45
C PRO A 155 -4.36 9.30 -9.49
N ALA A 156 -3.15 8.75 -9.55
CA ALA A 156 -2.75 7.71 -8.61
C ALA A 156 -2.56 8.28 -7.21
N GLU A 157 -3.04 7.54 -6.22
CA GLU A 157 -2.93 7.87 -4.80
C GLU A 157 -2.09 6.86 -4.05
N SER A 158 -1.72 7.17 -2.81
CA SER A 158 -0.99 6.22 -1.97
C SER A 158 -1.87 5.04 -1.60
N PHE A 159 -1.37 3.83 -1.80
CA PHE A 159 -2.01 2.60 -1.36
C PHE A 159 -1.66 2.20 0.08
N GLU A 160 -0.86 3.01 0.78
CA GLU A 160 -0.42 2.84 2.17
C GLU A 160 0.40 1.57 2.47
N LEU A 161 0.48 0.60 1.56
CA LEU A 161 1.45 -0.49 1.62
C LEU A 161 2.81 0.00 1.12
N ALA A 162 3.84 -0.16 1.95
CA ALA A 162 5.17 0.34 1.66
C ALA A 162 6.22 -0.66 2.13
N PRO A 163 6.49 -1.74 1.37
CA PRO A 163 7.45 -2.74 1.81
C PRO A 163 8.87 -2.17 1.90
N PRO A 164 9.73 -2.77 2.75
CA PRO A 164 11.15 -2.44 2.74
C PRO A 164 11.76 -2.75 1.36
N PRO A 165 12.79 -1.99 0.93
CA PRO A 165 13.48 -2.28 -0.32
C PRO A 165 13.96 -3.74 -0.37
N TYR A 166 13.81 -4.39 -1.53
CA TYR A 166 14.24 -5.77 -1.80
C TYR A 166 13.43 -6.89 -1.13
N HIS A 167 12.36 -6.56 -0.38
CA HIS A 167 11.47 -7.56 0.20
C HIS A 167 10.36 -8.02 -0.77
N GLY A 168 10.55 -7.86 -2.09
CA GLY A 168 9.49 -8.04 -3.09
C GLY A 168 8.44 -6.93 -3.01
N GLY A 169 7.35 -7.09 -3.75
CA GLY A 169 6.28 -6.11 -3.80
C GLY A 169 4.95 -6.59 -3.24
N LEU A 170 3.91 -6.45 -4.05
CA LEU A 170 2.53 -6.74 -3.74
C LEU A 170 2.22 -8.18 -4.11
N THR A 171 1.28 -8.79 -3.41
CA THR A 171 0.64 -10.02 -3.88
C THR A 171 -0.86 -9.83 -3.76
N LEU A 172 -1.53 -9.87 -4.90
CA LEU A 172 -2.99 -9.83 -4.98
C LEU A 172 -3.58 -11.23 -4.84
N PHE A 173 -4.69 -11.32 -4.12
CA PHE A 173 -5.46 -12.54 -3.98
C PHE A 173 -6.96 -12.21 -3.98
N LYS A 174 -7.71 -12.80 -4.90
CA LYS A 174 -9.18 -12.75 -4.91
C LYS A 174 -9.71 -14.01 -4.23
N ASP A 175 -10.44 -13.83 -3.13
CA ASP A 175 -11.03 -14.95 -2.42
C ASP A 175 -12.31 -15.46 -3.12
N ARG A 176 -12.83 -16.61 -2.66
CA ARG A 176 -14.05 -17.22 -3.23
C ARG A 176 -15.30 -16.35 -3.09
N ALA A 177 -15.31 -15.38 -2.17
CA ALA A 177 -16.40 -14.42 -2.03
C ALA A 177 -16.23 -13.19 -2.94
N GLY A 178 -15.16 -13.15 -3.74
CA GLY A 178 -14.85 -12.05 -4.66
C GLY A 178 -14.13 -10.87 -4.01
N ARG A 179 -13.81 -10.95 -2.70
CA ARG A 179 -13.05 -9.91 -2.01
C ARG A 179 -11.60 -9.95 -2.45
N LEU A 180 -11.03 -8.77 -2.69
CA LEU A 180 -9.61 -8.63 -3.00
C LEU A 180 -8.80 -8.44 -1.73
N HIS A 181 -7.62 -9.04 -1.70
CA HIS A 181 -6.62 -8.88 -0.66
C HIS A 181 -5.29 -8.53 -1.31
N ALA A 182 -4.62 -7.53 -0.75
CA ALA A 182 -3.31 -7.09 -1.21
C ALA A 182 -2.33 -7.21 -0.04
N PHE A 183 -1.30 -8.03 -0.21
CA PHE A 183 -0.29 -8.29 0.80
C PHE A 183 1.05 -7.68 0.42
N ALA A 184 1.77 -7.15 1.39
CA ALA A 184 3.15 -6.72 1.23
C ALA A 184 3.96 -6.99 2.50
N ALA A 185 5.28 -7.12 2.34
CA ALA A 185 6.19 -7.11 3.49
C ALA A 185 6.05 -5.80 4.28
N SER A 186 6.19 -5.86 5.60
CA SER A 186 6.02 -4.69 6.47
C SER A 186 7.35 -4.01 6.78
N ARG A 187 7.33 -2.67 6.92
CA ARG A 187 8.44 -1.88 7.50
C ARG A 187 8.35 -1.72 9.01
N SER A 188 7.21 -2.07 9.60
CA SER A 188 6.98 -2.00 11.04
C SER A 188 7.71 -3.13 11.76
N THR A 189 8.33 -2.83 12.90
CA THR A 189 8.93 -3.86 13.76
C THR A 189 7.89 -4.74 14.45
N GLY A 190 6.62 -4.32 14.49
CA GLY A 190 5.51 -5.08 15.09
C GLY A 190 4.80 -6.02 14.12
N ALA A 191 5.20 -6.05 12.85
CA ALA A 191 4.53 -6.83 11.82
C ALA A 191 5.53 -7.35 10.79
N ALA A 192 5.43 -8.63 10.43
CA ALA A 192 6.19 -9.21 9.32
C ALA A 192 5.62 -8.78 7.97
N MET A 193 4.29 -8.68 7.89
CA MET A 193 3.55 -8.33 6.68
C MET A 193 2.33 -7.48 7.02
N GLU A 194 1.85 -6.77 6.02
CA GLU A 194 0.66 -5.94 6.04
C GLU A 194 -0.29 -6.40 4.93
N VAL A 195 -1.59 -6.25 5.20
CA VAL A 195 -2.67 -6.58 4.26
C VAL A 195 -3.69 -5.47 4.24
N ARG A 196 -4.16 -5.13 3.04
CA ARG A 196 -5.42 -4.40 2.83
C ARG A 196 -6.41 -5.32 2.14
N SER A 197 -7.69 -5.11 2.37
CA SER A 197 -8.75 -5.87 1.72
C SER A 197 -9.84 -4.92 1.21
N GLN A 198 -10.41 -5.26 0.06
CA GLN A 198 -11.55 -4.56 -0.53
C GLN A 198 -12.71 -5.53 -0.59
N ASP A 199 -13.75 -5.23 0.18
CA ASP A 199 -14.98 -6.03 0.20
C ASP A 199 -15.66 -6.03 -1.17
N ALA A 200 -16.30 -7.16 -1.50
CA ALA A 200 -17.11 -7.30 -2.70
C ALA A 200 -18.46 -6.56 -2.54
N THR A 201 -18.40 -5.24 -2.40
CA THR A 201 -19.55 -4.36 -2.17
C THR A 201 -19.48 -3.16 -3.11
N ALA A 202 -20.63 -2.53 -3.36
CA ALA A 202 -20.77 -1.45 -4.36
C ALA A 202 -19.83 -0.25 -4.17
N ASP A 203 -19.30 -0.03 -2.95
CA ASP A 203 -18.42 1.10 -2.67
C ASP A 203 -16.97 0.84 -3.09
N ASP A 204 -16.57 -0.43 -3.30
CA ASP A 204 -15.22 -0.88 -3.70
C ASP A 204 -14.09 -0.08 -3.01
N ARG A 205 -14.22 0.16 -1.70
CA ARG A 205 -13.18 0.86 -0.92
C ARG A 205 -12.23 -0.14 -0.30
N TRP A 206 -10.94 0.15 -0.42
CA TRP A 206 -9.92 -0.58 0.33
C TRP A 206 -9.99 -0.21 1.81
N GLY A 207 -10.13 -1.23 2.66
CA GLY A 207 -10.07 -1.07 4.11
C GLY A 207 -8.71 -0.61 4.61
N ALA A 208 -8.63 -0.36 5.92
CA ALA A 208 -7.40 0.03 6.59
C ALA A 208 -6.30 -1.05 6.48
N VAL A 209 -5.04 -0.63 6.61
CA VAL A 209 -3.89 -1.54 6.72
C VAL A 209 -3.99 -2.37 8.00
N ARG A 210 -3.82 -3.69 7.87
CA ARG A 210 -3.83 -4.64 8.98
C ARG A 210 -2.50 -5.42 9.01
N ALA A 211 -1.99 -5.67 10.20
CA ALA A 211 -0.75 -6.41 10.41
C ALA A 211 -1.00 -7.92 10.57
N THR A 212 -0.09 -8.74 10.06
CA THR A 212 -0.07 -10.20 10.29
C THR A 212 0.65 -10.60 11.59
N GLY A 213 1.05 -9.63 12.41
CA GLY A 213 1.93 -9.84 13.57
C GLY A 213 3.39 -10.09 13.20
N PRO A 214 4.31 -10.09 14.19
CA PRO A 214 5.75 -10.24 13.97
C PRO A 214 6.15 -11.70 13.79
N VAL A 215 7.32 -11.93 13.18
CA VAL A 215 8.00 -13.22 13.26
C VAL A 215 8.58 -13.39 14.68
N PRO A 216 8.51 -14.57 15.32
CA PRO A 216 9.04 -14.78 16.67
C PRO A 216 10.56 -14.60 16.77
N GLU A 217 11.29 -14.84 15.68
CA GLU A 217 12.74 -14.68 15.62
C GLU A 217 13.14 -13.23 15.32
N SER A 218 14.13 -12.73 16.06
CA SER A 218 14.73 -11.42 15.81
C SER A 218 15.49 -11.39 14.49
N ASN A 219 15.53 -10.23 13.84
CA ASN A 219 16.26 -9.99 12.58
C ASN A 219 15.79 -10.84 11.39
N VAL A 220 14.56 -11.35 11.44
CA VAL A 220 13.90 -11.97 10.30
C VAL A 220 13.05 -10.94 9.57
N GLY A 221 13.35 -10.75 8.29
CA GLY A 221 12.49 -10.03 7.37
C GLY A 221 11.89 -10.99 6.36
N LEU A 222 10.61 -10.87 6.08
CA LEU A 222 9.96 -11.67 5.05
C LEU A 222 9.87 -10.88 3.74
N SER A 223 9.93 -11.60 2.64
CA SER A 223 9.46 -11.10 1.35
C SER A 223 7.93 -11.05 1.30
N ALA A 224 7.37 -10.48 0.23
CA ALA A 224 5.99 -10.69 -0.17
C ALA A 224 5.64 -12.19 -0.17
N PRO A 225 4.35 -12.56 0.01
CA PRO A 225 3.98 -13.96 0.11
C PRO A 225 4.38 -14.71 -1.18
N SER A 226 5.01 -15.86 -1.04
CA SER A 226 5.22 -16.79 -2.16
C SER A 226 3.95 -17.59 -2.45
N SER A 227 3.04 -17.71 -1.48
CA SER A 227 1.70 -18.24 -1.73
C SER A 227 0.66 -17.65 -0.77
N VAL A 228 -0.56 -17.52 -1.28
CA VAL A 228 -1.77 -17.23 -0.51
C VAL A 228 -2.78 -18.33 -0.83
N THR A 229 -3.26 -19.02 0.20
CA THR A 229 -4.24 -20.10 0.04
C THR A 229 -5.46 -19.81 0.90
N GLN A 230 -6.66 -19.87 0.31
CA GLN A 230 -7.89 -19.88 1.09
C GLN A 230 -8.22 -21.31 1.53
N LEU A 231 -8.25 -21.53 2.84
CA LEU A 231 -8.60 -22.79 3.46
C LEU A 231 -10.10 -23.13 3.25
N PRO A 232 -10.52 -24.38 3.48
CA PRO A 232 -11.92 -24.78 3.34
C PRO A 232 -12.88 -23.99 4.25
N ASP A 233 -12.41 -23.55 5.42
CA ASP A 233 -13.17 -22.73 6.37
C ASP A 233 -13.16 -21.22 6.03
N GLY A 234 -12.62 -20.85 4.87
CA GLY A 234 -12.60 -19.47 4.38
C GLY A 234 -11.42 -18.62 4.85
N ARG A 235 -10.64 -19.09 5.85
CA ARG A 235 -9.46 -18.37 6.35
C ARG A 235 -8.32 -18.39 5.34
N LEU A 236 -7.50 -17.34 5.36
CA LEU A 236 -6.30 -17.28 4.52
C LEU A 236 -5.06 -17.85 5.23
N ARG A 237 -4.27 -18.63 4.51
CA ARG A 237 -2.92 -19.05 4.90
C ARG A 237 -1.91 -18.41 3.96
N LEU A 238 -0.87 -17.82 4.54
CA LEU A 238 0.26 -17.26 3.82
C LEU A 238 1.47 -18.17 3.98
N VAL A 239 2.28 -18.22 2.94
CA VAL A 239 3.67 -18.67 3.00
C VAL A 239 4.54 -17.55 2.45
N ALA A 240 5.62 -17.22 3.14
CA ALA A 240 6.58 -16.23 2.71
C ALA A 240 8.00 -16.72 2.96
N ARG A 241 8.91 -16.37 2.06
CA ARG A 241 10.35 -16.64 2.18
C ARG A 241 11.01 -15.50 2.97
N GLU A 242 12.05 -15.81 3.74
CA GLU A 242 12.95 -14.77 4.25
C GLU A 242 13.63 -14.04 3.09
N TRP A 243 13.70 -12.71 3.12
CA TRP A 243 14.16 -11.95 1.96
C TRP A 243 15.61 -12.28 1.55
N ASN A 244 16.45 -12.66 2.50
CA ASN A 244 17.88 -12.92 2.32
C ASN A 244 18.29 -14.38 2.54
N ARG A 245 17.35 -15.29 2.81
CA ARG A 245 17.66 -16.69 3.13
C ARG A 245 16.62 -17.62 2.53
N ASP A 246 17.04 -18.85 2.26
CA ASP A 246 16.11 -19.89 1.81
C ASP A 246 15.43 -20.57 3.02
N ARG A 247 14.66 -19.77 3.75
CA ARG A 247 13.84 -20.19 4.88
C ARG A 247 12.43 -19.68 4.65
N PHE A 248 11.44 -20.50 4.97
CA PHE A 248 10.04 -20.19 4.73
C PHE A 248 9.27 -20.14 6.04
N TRP A 249 8.31 -19.23 6.10
CA TRP A 249 7.46 -18.99 7.24
C TRP A 249 6.00 -19.05 6.80
N THR A 250 5.13 -19.57 7.66
CA THR A 250 3.70 -19.61 7.42
C THR A 250 2.92 -18.96 8.55
N VAL A 251 1.81 -18.33 8.19
CA VAL A 251 0.81 -17.82 9.12
C VAL A 251 -0.58 -18.10 8.56
N THR A 252 -1.56 -18.28 9.43
CA THR A 252 -2.96 -18.45 9.06
C THR A 252 -3.79 -17.44 9.80
N GLU A 253 -4.83 -16.91 9.16
CA GLU A 253 -5.84 -16.12 9.87
C GLU A 253 -6.37 -16.93 11.05
N ARG A 254 -6.55 -16.25 12.18
CA ARG A 254 -7.28 -16.78 13.32
C ARG A 254 -8.75 -16.41 13.19
N ASP A 255 -8.98 -15.12 12.96
CA ASP A 255 -10.30 -14.52 12.82
C ASP A 255 -10.32 -13.80 11.46
N PRO A 256 -11.14 -14.24 10.48
CA PRO A 256 -11.15 -13.67 9.14
C PRO A 256 -11.23 -12.15 9.17
N LEU A 257 -10.35 -11.49 8.42
CA LEU A 257 -10.23 -10.03 8.35
C LEU A 257 -9.84 -9.30 9.65
N LEU A 258 -9.76 -9.98 10.79
CA LEU A 258 -9.56 -9.34 12.09
C LEU A 258 -8.18 -9.64 12.65
N ALA A 259 -7.78 -10.91 12.67
CA ALA A 259 -6.56 -11.30 13.36
C ALA A 259 -5.87 -12.50 12.72
N TRP A 260 -4.55 -12.51 12.86
CA TRP A 260 -3.66 -13.57 12.40
C TRP A 260 -3.13 -14.38 13.59
N GLY A 261 -2.87 -15.66 13.35
CA GLY A 261 -2.10 -16.50 14.27
C GLY A 261 -0.62 -16.09 14.31
N PRO A 262 0.20 -16.77 15.12
CA PRO A 262 1.64 -16.55 15.11
C PRO A 262 2.28 -17.12 13.84
N TRP A 263 3.29 -16.43 13.33
CA TRP A 263 4.18 -16.97 12.29
C TRP A 263 4.93 -18.20 12.80
N ARG A 264 5.07 -19.20 11.94
CA ARG A 264 5.77 -20.46 12.22
C ARG A 264 6.79 -20.75 11.12
N LEU A 265 7.98 -21.17 11.52
CA LEU A 265 9.00 -21.62 10.58
C LEU A 265 8.54 -22.93 9.94
N CYS A 266 8.66 -23.03 8.62
CA CYS A 266 8.38 -24.25 7.89
C CYS A 266 9.57 -25.22 7.98
N ALA A 267 9.28 -26.52 7.98
CA ALA A 267 10.32 -27.55 7.93
C ALA A 267 11.05 -27.59 6.58
N ASP A 268 10.34 -27.24 5.50
CA ASP A 268 10.85 -27.16 4.14
C ASP A 268 10.14 -26.05 3.34
N ALA A 269 10.51 -25.90 2.06
CA ALA A 269 9.97 -24.86 1.17
C ALA A 269 8.48 -25.07 0.80
N SER A 270 7.91 -26.26 1.03
CA SER A 270 6.51 -26.55 0.70
C SER A 270 5.53 -26.05 1.77
N CYS A 271 6.00 -25.88 3.01
CA CYS A 271 5.17 -25.49 4.16
C CYS A 271 3.86 -26.30 4.25
N SER A 272 3.94 -27.59 3.92
CA SER A 272 2.80 -28.52 3.88
C SER A 272 2.41 -29.05 5.26
#